data_AF-A0A259BLZ9-F1
#
_entry.id   AF-A0A259BLZ9-F1
#
_cell.length_a   1.000
_cell.length_b   1.000
_cell.length_c   1.000
_cell.angle_alpha   90.00
_cell.angle_beta   90.00
_cell.angle_gamma   90.00
#
_symmetry.space_group_name_H-M   'P 1'
#
loop_
_entity.id
_entity.type
_entity.pdbx_description
1 polymer ?
#
loop_
_entity_poly.entity_id
_entity_poly.type
_entity_poly.pdbx_seq_one_letter_code
_entity_poly.pdbx_strand_id
1 'polypeptide(L)'
;MVFHITYPRIVPERRPQGHEPAAPRFSLRWSEPVGLLVSDYFALQGEGLGWAEQADFFARLRAAFEVDGPCAHEIMRTTDETGAVNAILVAYWLDATAHARWSANSPFMAWFRDPARRAGPRGLWRETIRVPYDRHETIYSAPNYPIGLARTPGATIQPITMNGYFGAARDRMPVSAIDPLDSPYGAGMPARRTPSSLGRRLRVTSSHNMIAIRSGQYWEGAGNEQTADYHDNLQPKLMRGMGHLVANPVETGTLSLRVMTNLDPEGTARKETSVHGYFISLEHLERWAKSHETHLDIYRHAIAMNRLHKEKREVITWHEVFALLEGAHMDYVNCHPATGLLPYFEAVDLGPADA
;
A
#
# COMPACT_ATOMS: atom_id res chain seq x y z
N MET A 1 -20.33 -16.41 10.88
CA MET A 1 -19.82 -16.81 9.55
C MET A 1 -19.09 -15.62 8.97
N VAL A 2 -17.94 -15.81 8.32
CA VAL A 2 -17.20 -14.71 7.67
C VAL A 2 -17.27 -14.87 6.16
N PHE A 3 -17.29 -13.76 5.44
CA PHE A 3 -17.22 -13.74 4.00
C PHE A 3 -15.81 -14.08 3.51
N HIS A 4 -15.74 -15.05 2.61
CA HIS A 4 -14.54 -15.42 1.88
C HIS A 4 -14.92 -16.05 0.55
N ILE A 5 -14.23 -15.65 -0.52
CA ILE A 5 -14.36 -16.27 -1.85
C ILE A 5 -13.36 -17.42 -1.94
N THR A 6 -13.82 -18.56 -2.45
CA THR A 6 -12.98 -19.70 -2.81
C THR A 6 -13.31 -20.16 -4.22
N TYR A 7 -12.30 -20.65 -4.93
CA TYR A 7 -12.46 -21.22 -6.27
C TYR A 7 -11.96 -22.66 -6.28
N PRO A 8 -12.52 -23.54 -7.14
CA PRO A 8 -11.89 -24.80 -7.48
C PRO A 8 -10.49 -24.53 -8.02
N ARG A 9 -9.46 -25.05 -7.34
CA ARG A 9 -8.08 -24.76 -7.67
C ARG A 9 -7.64 -25.55 -8.91
N ILE A 10 -7.19 -24.82 -9.94
CA ILE A 10 -6.56 -25.35 -11.17
C ILE A 10 -5.09 -24.89 -11.30
N VAL A 11 -4.71 -23.81 -10.62
CA VAL A 11 -3.32 -23.37 -10.46
C VAL A 11 -2.79 -23.88 -9.12
N PRO A 12 -1.77 -24.76 -9.11
CA PRO A 12 -1.25 -25.36 -7.86
C PRO A 12 -0.74 -24.33 -6.85
N GLU A 13 -0.94 -24.63 -5.56
CA GLU A 13 -0.34 -23.84 -4.48
C GLU A 13 1.18 -23.92 -4.51
N ARG A 14 1.83 -22.86 -4.03
CA ARG A 14 3.27 -22.89 -3.73
C ARG A 14 3.58 -23.58 -2.42
N ARG A 15 2.55 -23.93 -1.63
CA ARG A 15 2.68 -24.63 -0.35
C ARG A 15 3.43 -25.96 -0.52
N PRO A 16 4.55 -26.17 0.20
CA PRO A 16 5.20 -27.48 0.23
C PRO A 16 4.28 -28.56 0.80
N GLN A 17 4.42 -29.79 0.30
CA GLN A 17 3.67 -30.92 0.83
C GLN A 17 3.97 -31.12 2.32
N GLY A 18 2.92 -31.24 3.14
CA GLY A 18 3.03 -31.41 4.60
C GLY A 18 3.49 -30.17 5.36
N HIS A 19 3.49 -28.98 4.74
CA HIS A 19 3.86 -27.74 5.42
C HIS A 19 2.86 -27.36 6.51
N GLU A 20 3.37 -27.20 7.73
CA GLU A 20 2.64 -26.68 8.88
C GLU A 20 3.29 -25.36 9.35
N PRO A 21 2.50 -24.27 9.55
CA PRO A 21 3.03 -23.00 10.03
C PRO A 21 3.68 -23.10 11.41
N ALA A 22 4.89 -22.53 11.54
CA ALA A 22 5.62 -22.48 12.81
C ALA A 22 5.07 -21.46 13.83
N ALA A 23 4.23 -20.52 13.38
CA ALA A 23 3.63 -19.50 14.23
C ALA A 23 2.22 -19.16 13.71
N PRO A 24 1.27 -18.82 14.61
CA PRO A 24 -0.05 -18.37 14.18
C PRO A 24 0.08 -17.06 13.38
N ARG A 25 -0.71 -16.97 12.32
CA ARG A 25 -0.90 -15.76 11.52
C ARG A 25 -2.38 -15.59 11.24
N PHE A 26 -2.74 -14.36 10.93
CA PHE A 26 -4.13 -13.98 10.74
C PHE A 26 -4.30 -13.24 9.41
N SER A 27 -5.51 -13.26 8.87
CA SER A 27 -5.90 -12.56 7.65
C SER A 27 -7.24 -11.88 7.86
N LEU A 28 -7.43 -10.74 7.19
CA LEU A 28 -8.63 -9.94 7.26
C LEU A 28 -9.80 -10.62 6.53
N ARG A 29 -10.98 -10.61 7.16
CA ARG A 29 -12.26 -11.05 6.61
C ARG A 29 -13.36 -10.06 6.99
N TRP A 30 -14.53 -10.16 6.37
CA TRP A 30 -15.68 -9.33 6.70
C TRP A 30 -16.87 -10.18 7.11
N SER A 31 -17.77 -9.62 7.92
CA SER A 31 -19.04 -10.27 8.29
C SER A 31 -20.01 -10.36 7.11
N GLU A 32 -19.87 -9.47 6.12
CA GLU A 32 -20.73 -9.39 4.94
C GLU A 32 -19.95 -9.50 3.62
N PRO A 33 -20.62 -9.87 2.51
CA PRO A 33 -20.01 -9.87 1.19
C PRO A 33 -19.41 -8.53 0.79
N VAL A 34 -18.14 -8.55 0.41
CA VAL A 34 -17.43 -7.39 -0.15
C VAL A 34 -17.11 -7.70 -1.60
N GLY A 35 -17.72 -6.96 -2.52
CA GLY A 35 -17.48 -7.16 -3.96
C GLY A 35 -16.14 -6.55 -4.42
N LEU A 36 -15.80 -5.38 -3.90
CA LEU A 36 -14.67 -4.59 -4.36
C LEU A 36 -14.07 -3.78 -3.21
N LEU A 37 -12.75 -3.67 -3.22
CA LEU A 37 -11.96 -2.93 -2.24
C LEU A 37 -11.32 -1.73 -2.92
N VAL A 38 -11.43 -0.56 -2.30
CA VAL A 38 -10.73 0.65 -2.74
C VAL A 38 -9.83 1.14 -1.62
N SER A 39 -8.57 1.40 -1.97
CA SER A 39 -7.63 2.18 -1.15
C SER A 39 -7.16 3.35 -2.01
N ASP A 40 -7.62 4.56 -1.69
CA ASP A 40 -7.35 5.76 -2.49
C ASP A 40 -6.40 6.67 -1.71
N TYR A 41 -5.20 6.86 -2.23
CA TYR A 41 -4.16 7.67 -1.62
C TYR A 41 -4.19 9.07 -2.24
N PHE A 42 -4.22 10.09 -1.39
CA PHE A 42 -4.13 11.49 -1.80
C PHE A 42 -2.95 12.12 -1.08
N ALA A 43 -2.21 12.98 -1.77
CA ALA A 43 -1.15 13.71 -1.10
C ALA A 43 -0.90 15.11 -1.63
N LEU A 44 -0.33 15.90 -0.71
CA LEU A 44 0.30 17.17 -0.97
C LEU A 44 1.83 16.98 -0.88
N GLN A 45 2.54 17.41 -1.91
CA GLN A 45 3.99 17.29 -2.04
C GLN A 45 4.65 18.67 -2.09
N GLY A 46 5.75 18.84 -1.37
CA GLY A 46 6.59 20.03 -1.53
C GLY A 46 7.76 20.10 -0.56
N GLU A 47 8.75 20.91 -0.93
CA GLU A 47 9.83 21.30 -0.02
C GLU A 47 9.31 22.21 1.09
N GLY A 48 9.83 22.03 2.31
CA GLY A 48 9.47 22.86 3.46
C GLY A 48 7.99 22.81 3.83
N LEU A 49 7.28 21.71 3.52
CA LEU A 49 5.86 21.56 3.78
C LEU A 49 5.57 21.48 5.29
N GLY A 50 5.28 22.63 5.92
CA GLY A 50 5.01 22.74 7.36
C GLY A 50 3.69 22.09 7.79
N TRP A 51 3.57 21.75 9.07
CA TRP A 51 2.40 21.02 9.58
C TRP A 51 1.06 21.72 9.32
N ALA A 52 0.99 23.05 9.45
CA ALA A 52 -0.25 23.79 9.19
C ALA A 52 -0.80 23.54 7.77
N GLU A 53 0.06 23.55 6.76
CA GLU A 53 -0.34 23.29 5.37
C GLU A 53 -0.79 21.83 5.17
N GLN A 54 -0.15 20.88 5.84
CA GLN A 54 -0.54 19.47 5.83
C GLN A 54 -1.90 19.27 6.51
N ALA A 55 -2.10 19.89 7.68
CA ALA A 55 -3.32 19.82 8.46
C ALA A 55 -4.50 20.40 7.66
N ASP A 56 -4.31 21.54 6.99
CA ASP A 56 -5.30 22.15 6.11
C ASP A 56 -5.69 21.24 4.94
N PHE A 57 -4.71 20.59 4.32
CA PHE A 57 -4.96 19.59 3.28
C PHE A 57 -5.79 18.41 3.80
N PHE A 58 -5.40 17.84 4.94
CA PHE A 58 -6.12 16.72 5.56
C PHE A 58 -7.52 17.12 6.04
N ALA A 59 -7.70 18.34 6.55
CA ALA A 59 -9.00 18.85 6.98
C ALA A 59 -9.94 19.04 5.78
N ARG A 60 -9.43 19.59 4.67
CA ARG A 60 -10.20 19.76 3.42
C ARG A 60 -10.68 18.41 2.88
N LEU A 61 -9.82 17.40 2.86
CA LEU A 61 -10.16 16.07 2.38
C LEU A 61 -11.19 15.38 3.30
N ARG A 62 -10.99 15.45 4.61
CA ARG A 62 -11.93 14.90 5.60
C ARG A 62 -13.31 15.57 5.55
N ALA A 63 -13.37 16.89 5.34
CA ALA A 63 -14.63 17.61 5.17
C ALA A 63 -15.44 17.12 3.95
N ALA A 64 -14.78 16.54 2.95
CA ALA A 64 -15.46 15.98 1.79
C ALA A 64 -15.97 14.54 1.99
N PHE A 65 -15.78 13.92 3.16
CA PHE A 65 -16.16 12.53 3.41
C PHE A 65 -17.60 12.33 3.92
N GLU A 66 -18.38 13.39 4.13
CA GLU A 66 -19.73 13.27 4.69
C GLU A 66 -20.71 12.48 3.78
N VAL A 67 -20.60 12.67 2.45
CA VAL A 67 -21.49 12.03 1.47
C VAL A 67 -20.68 11.06 0.62
N ASP A 68 -21.07 9.79 0.58
CA ASP A 68 -20.39 8.71 -0.16
C ASP A 68 -18.90 8.53 0.22
N GLY A 69 -18.46 9.07 1.36
CA GLY A 69 -17.07 9.00 1.81
C GLY A 69 -16.60 7.61 2.25
N PRO A 70 -15.31 7.49 2.61
CA PRO A 70 -14.70 6.22 2.94
C PRO A 70 -15.20 5.68 4.28
N CYS A 71 -15.14 4.37 4.41
CA CYS A 71 -15.38 3.63 5.65
C CYS A 71 -14.32 3.92 6.73
N ALA A 72 -13.08 4.17 6.32
CA ALA A 72 -11.96 4.47 7.21
C ALA A 72 -10.90 5.28 6.46
N HIS A 73 -10.08 6.02 7.21
CA HIS A 73 -8.93 6.73 6.64
C HIS A 73 -7.79 6.87 7.65
N GLU A 74 -6.59 7.11 7.14
CA GLU A 74 -5.36 7.34 7.91
C GLU A 74 -4.56 8.48 7.28
N ILE A 75 -3.84 9.22 8.12
CA ILE A 75 -2.86 10.22 7.68
C ILE A 75 -1.45 9.76 7.99
N MET A 76 -0.55 10.04 7.05
CA MET A 76 0.85 9.64 7.08
C MET A 76 1.73 10.74 6.50
N ARG A 77 3.03 10.62 6.73
CA ARG A 77 4.05 11.48 6.12
C ARG A 77 5.23 10.66 5.63
N THR A 78 5.83 11.11 4.54
CA THR A 78 7.15 10.65 4.10
C THR A 78 7.95 11.83 3.55
N THR A 79 9.28 11.71 3.58
CA THR A 79 10.19 12.57 2.85
C THR A 79 10.82 11.71 1.77
N ASP A 80 10.63 12.10 0.51
CA ASP A 80 11.14 11.33 -0.63
C ASP A 80 12.63 11.61 -0.90
N GLU A 81 13.19 10.92 -1.89
CA GLU A 81 14.60 11.00 -2.26
C GLU A 81 15.04 12.39 -2.77
N THR A 82 14.09 13.26 -3.13
CA THR A 82 14.36 14.65 -3.52
C THR A 82 14.40 15.59 -2.33
N GLY A 83 14.06 15.10 -1.13
CA GLY A 83 13.90 15.90 0.08
C GLY A 83 12.53 16.54 0.20
N ALA A 84 11.59 16.28 -0.73
CA ALA A 84 10.24 16.80 -0.65
C ALA A 84 9.40 16.00 0.36
N VAL A 85 8.63 16.73 1.17
CA VAL A 85 7.69 16.14 2.10
C VAL A 85 6.40 15.82 1.35
N ASN A 86 5.88 14.62 1.59
CA ASN A 86 4.58 14.18 1.10
C ASN A 86 3.67 13.96 2.31
N ALA A 87 2.62 14.77 2.42
CA ALA A 87 1.54 14.61 3.40
C ALA A 87 0.44 13.76 2.78
N ILE A 88 0.29 12.52 3.25
CA ILE A 88 -0.49 11.47 2.58
C ILE A 88 -1.71 11.13 3.42
N LEU A 89 -2.88 11.08 2.81
CA LEU A 89 -4.09 10.51 3.40
C LEU A 89 -4.51 9.32 2.53
N VAL A 90 -4.67 8.14 3.14
CA VAL A 90 -5.30 6.98 2.50
C VAL A 90 -6.72 6.83 3.01
N ALA A 91 -7.64 6.60 2.10
CA ALA A 91 -9.06 6.44 2.39
C ALA A 91 -9.56 5.11 1.80
N TYR A 92 -10.40 4.40 2.55
CA TYR A 92 -10.81 3.03 2.27
C TYR A 92 -12.32 2.91 2.03
N TRP A 93 -12.74 2.34 0.91
CA TRP A 93 -14.15 2.02 0.62
C TRP A 93 -14.34 0.52 0.39
N LEU A 94 -15.50 0.01 0.82
CA LEU A 94 -16.00 -1.33 0.48
C LEU A 94 -17.14 -1.31 -0.56
N ASP A 95 -17.63 -0.11 -0.92
CA ASP A 95 -18.64 0.12 -1.95
C ASP A 95 -18.02 0.91 -3.10
N ALA A 96 -17.85 0.25 -4.24
CA ALA A 96 -17.31 0.85 -5.46
C ALA A 96 -18.20 1.96 -6.03
N THR A 97 -19.50 1.88 -5.81
CA THR A 97 -20.47 2.87 -6.30
C THR A 97 -20.41 4.13 -5.46
N ALA A 98 -20.30 4.00 -4.13
CA ALA A 98 -20.04 5.13 -3.25
C ALA A 98 -18.72 5.81 -3.62
N HIS A 99 -17.62 5.04 -3.78
CA HIS A 99 -16.35 5.61 -4.23
C HIS A 99 -16.45 6.32 -5.57
N ALA A 100 -17.18 5.77 -6.54
CA ALA A 100 -17.40 6.39 -7.84
C ALA A 100 -18.20 7.71 -7.72
N ARG A 101 -19.29 7.74 -6.95
CA ARG A 101 -20.09 8.95 -6.70
C ARG A 101 -19.28 10.02 -5.98
N TRP A 102 -18.54 9.64 -4.94
CA TRP A 102 -17.62 10.53 -4.22
C TRP A 102 -16.53 11.07 -5.15
N SER A 103 -15.93 10.21 -5.95
CA SER A 103 -14.90 10.60 -6.92
C SER A 103 -15.43 11.57 -7.97
N ALA A 104 -16.68 11.42 -8.40
CA ALA A 104 -17.30 12.28 -9.39
C ALA A 104 -17.67 13.64 -8.77
N ASN A 105 -18.29 13.63 -7.58
CA ASN A 105 -19.10 14.74 -7.10
C ASN A 105 -18.53 15.43 -5.84
N SER A 106 -17.50 14.89 -5.19
CA SER A 106 -17.06 15.46 -3.91
C SER A 106 -16.44 16.86 -4.08
N PRO A 107 -16.64 17.77 -3.10
CA PRO A 107 -16.00 19.08 -3.11
C PRO A 107 -14.47 19.01 -3.16
N PHE A 108 -13.86 17.98 -2.57
CA PHE A 108 -12.42 17.77 -2.65
C PHE A 108 -11.99 17.45 -4.08
N MET A 109 -12.71 16.57 -4.79
CA MET A 109 -12.34 16.23 -6.17
C MET A 109 -12.58 17.40 -7.12
N ALA A 110 -13.59 18.25 -6.88
CA ALA A 110 -13.74 19.51 -7.59
C ALA A 110 -12.52 20.42 -7.36
N TRP A 111 -12.11 20.61 -6.10
CA TRP A 111 -10.90 21.37 -5.75
C TRP A 111 -9.60 20.80 -6.34
N PHE A 112 -9.44 19.48 -6.31
CA PHE A 112 -8.27 18.78 -6.86
C PHE A 112 -8.21 18.96 -8.38
N ARG A 113 -9.37 19.01 -9.05
CA ARG A 113 -9.46 19.15 -10.50
C ARG A 113 -9.39 20.58 -11.00
N ASP A 114 -9.55 21.56 -10.12
CA ASP A 114 -9.55 22.99 -10.43
C ASP A 114 -8.23 23.38 -11.16
N PRO A 115 -8.29 24.08 -12.31
CA PRO A 115 -7.10 24.56 -13.02
C PRO A 115 -6.13 25.36 -12.16
N ALA A 116 -6.61 26.03 -11.10
CA ALA A 116 -5.77 26.76 -10.15
C ALA A 116 -4.75 25.85 -9.44
N ARG A 117 -4.98 24.53 -9.35
CA ARG A 117 -4.00 23.59 -8.78
C ARG A 117 -2.72 23.47 -9.62
N ARG A 118 -2.78 23.85 -10.91
CA ARG A 118 -1.61 23.88 -11.80
C ARG A 118 -0.72 25.09 -11.55
N ALA A 119 -1.26 26.11 -10.90
CA ALA A 119 -0.48 27.27 -10.48
C ALA A 119 0.14 27.00 -9.10
N GLY A 120 1.39 27.42 -8.92
CA GLY A 120 2.06 27.38 -7.63
C GLY A 120 3.06 26.22 -7.47
N PRO A 121 3.73 26.17 -6.30
CA PRO A 121 4.92 25.33 -6.10
C PRO A 121 4.61 23.94 -5.54
N ARG A 122 3.35 23.64 -5.21
CA ARG A 122 2.98 22.40 -4.53
C ARG A 122 2.53 21.34 -5.53
N GLY A 123 3.05 20.14 -5.36
CA GLY A 123 2.57 18.96 -6.06
C GLY A 123 1.32 18.39 -5.38
N LEU A 124 0.41 17.83 -6.17
CA LEU A 124 -0.72 17.04 -5.70
C LEU A 124 -0.74 15.73 -6.46
N TRP A 125 -0.92 14.63 -5.74
CA TRP A 125 -1.11 13.34 -6.39
C TRP A 125 -2.25 12.55 -5.77
N ARG A 126 -2.87 11.71 -6.60
CA ARG A 126 -3.89 10.75 -6.23
C ARG A 126 -3.53 9.40 -6.86
N GLU A 127 -3.44 8.36 -6.05
CA GLU A 127 -3.14 7.01 -6.51
C GLU A 127 -4.22 6.05 -6.00
N THR A 128 -5.06 5.55 -6.91
CA THR A 128 -6.20 4.70 -6.54
C THR A 128 -5.88 3.23 -6.75
N ILE A 129 -5.94 2.44 -5.68
CA ILE A 129 -6.01 0.97 -5.73
C ILE A 129 -7.48 0.58 -5.73
N ARG A 130 -7.91 -0.17 -6.74
CA ARG A 130 -9.29 -0.64 -6.87
C ARG A 130 -9.28 -2.07 -7.41
N VAL A 131 -9.63 -3.04 -6.57
CA VAL A 131 -9.61 -4.47 -6.95
C VAL A 131 -10.82 -5.22 -6.41
N PRO A 132 -11.33 -6.25 -7.11
CA PRO A 132 -12.29 -7.17 -6.52
C PRO A 132 -11.69 -7.90 -5.31
N TYR A 133 -12.53 -8.39 -4.40
CA TYR A 133 -12.09 -9.06 -3.17
C TYR A 133 -11.10 -10.22 -3.43
N ASP A 134 -11.25 -10.97 -4.51
CA ASP A 134 -10.40 -12.12 -4.80
C ASP A 134 -8.95 -11.77 -5.20
N ARG A 135 -8.66 -10.50 -5.53
CA ARG A 135 -7.34 -10.00 -5.93
C ARG A 135 -6.58 -9.28 -4.81
N HIS A 136 -7.01 -9.43 -3.57
CA HIS A 136 -6.26 -8.95 -2.40
C HIS A 136 -5.91 -10.08 -1.44
N GLU A 137 -4.87 -9.85 -0.65
CA GLU A 137 -4.57 -10.67 0.51
C GLU A 137 -4.03 -9.80 1.64
N THR A 138 -4.19 -10.28 2.87
CA THR A 138 -3.62 -9.65 4.05
C THR A 138 -3.00 -10.69 4.95
N ILE A 139 -1.99 -10.25 5.71
CA ILE A 139 -1.43 -11.03 6.82
C ILE A 139 -1.17 -10.13 8.02
N TYR A 140 -1.42 -10.65 9.21
CA TYR A 140 -1.13 -10.00 10.49
C TYR A 140 -0.40 -10.97 11.41
N SER A 141 0.54 -10.45 12.20
CA SER A 141 1.21 -11.22 13.24
C SER A 141 0.37 -11.42 14.49
N ALA A 142 -0.62 -10.55 14.71
CA ALA A 142 -1.53 -10.58 15.84
C ALA A 142 -2.93 -10.08 15.41
N PRO A 143 -4.02 -10.51 16.08
CA PRO A 143 -5.38 -10.20 15.64
C PRO A 143 -5.96 -8.90 16.24
N ASN A 144 -5.25 -8.26 17.16
CA ASN A 144 -5.77 -7.20 18.03
C ASN A 144 -5.42 -5.78 17.57
N TYR A 145 -4.92 -5.60 16.35
CA TYR A 145 -4.53 -4.30 15.83
C TYR A 145 -5.19 -3.98 14.48
N PRO A 146 -6.30 -3.23 14.47
CA PRO A 146 -6.98 -2.85 13.24
C PRO A 146 -6.28 -1.65 12.58
N ILE A 147 -5.78 -1.86 11.36
CA ILE A 147 -5.18 -0.83 10.50
C ILE A 147 -5.54 -1.08 9.04
N GLY A 148 -5.51 -0.03 8.22
CA GLY A 148 -5.83 -0.10 6.80
C GLY A 148 -7.28 -0.56 6.60
N LEU A 149 -7.46 -1.53 5.71
CA LEU A 149 -8.75 -2.17 5.49
C LEU A 149 -9.37 -2.79 6.76
N ALA A 150 -8.57 -3.17 7.76
CA ALA A 150 -9.10 -3.75 8.99
C ALA A 150 -9.86 -2.76 9.89
N ARG A 151 -9.82 -1.45 9.57
CA ARG A 151 -10.63 -0.41 10.25
C ARG A 151 -12.02 -0.23 9.64
N THR A 152 -12.33 -0.92 8.54
CA THR A 152 -13.64 -0.82 7.89
C THR A 152 -14.73 -1.56 8.66
N PRO A 153 -16.02 -1.17 8.55
CA PRO A 153 -17.12 -1.85 9.22
C PRO A 153 -17.20 -3.34 8.90
N GLY A 154 -17.48 -4.17 9.91
CA GLY A 154 -17.62 -5.62 9.73
C GLY A 154 -16.29 -6.37 9.54
N ALA A 155 -15.15 -5.68 9.51
CA ALA A 155 -13.82 -6.29 9.45
C ALA A 155 -13.53 -7.15 10.70
N THR A 156 -12.93 -8.32 10.48
CA THR A 156 -12.44 -9.22 11.53
C THR A 156 -11.12 -9.87 11.10
N ILE A 157 -10.17 -9.98 12.02
CA ILE A 157 -8.85 -10.59 11.75
C ILE A 157 -8.90 -12.06 12.20
N GLN A 158 -8.87 -12.99 11.23
CA GLN A 158 -9.16 -14.42 11.43
C GLN A 158 -7.88 -15.28 11.34
N PRO A 159 -7.73 -16.35 12.13
CA PRO A 159 -6.60 -17.27 12.01
C PRO A 159 -6.52 -17.92 10.63
N ILE A 160 -5.30 -18.11 10.12
CA ILE A 160 -5.05 -18.77 8.83
C ILE A 160 -3.85 -19.71 8.88
N THR A 161 -3.86 -20.75 8.04
CA THR A 161 -2.74 -21.69 7.88
C THR A 161 -1.87 -21.41 6.66
N MET A 162 -2.31 -20.51 5.78
CA MET A 162 -1.64 -20.20 4.52
C MET A 162 -0.51 -19.17 4.71
N ASN A 163 0.50 -19.56 5.49
CA ASN A 163 1.62 -18.71 5.91
C ASN A 163 2.91 -19.50 6.18
N GLY A 164 4.04 -18.79 6.30
CA GLY A 164 5.32 -19.39 6.72
C GLY A 164 6.10 -20.11 5.62
N TYR A 165 5.76 -19.88 4.34
CA TYR A 165 6.48 -20.38 3.18
C TYR A 165 6.53 -19.33 2.06
N PHE A 166 7.55 -19.39 1.19
CA PHE A 166 7.64 -18.50 0.03
C PHE A 166 6.58 -18.86 -1.01
N GLY A 167 5.78 -17.88 -1.42
CA GLY A 167 4.57 -18.07 -2.23
C GLY A 167 3.27 -18.02 -1.44
N ALA A 168 3.32 -17.93 -0.11
CA ALA A 168 2.11 -17.85 0.71
C ALA A 168 1.27 -16.58 0.44
N ALA A 169 1.91 -15.46 0.07
CA ALA A 169 1.19 -14.23 -0.31
C ALA A 169 0.28 -14.47 -1.52
N ARG A 170 0.83 -15.05 -2.59
CA ARG A 170 0.07 -15.50 -3.76
C ARG A 170 -1.06 -16.44 -3.37
N ASP A 171 -0.75 -17.52 -2.66
CA ASP A 171 -1.74 -18.54 -2.31
C ASP A 171 -2.88 -17.98 -1.45
N ARG A 172 -2.66 -16.89 -0.69
CA ARG A 172 -3.70 -16.19 0.08
C ARG A 172 -4.67 -15.37 -0.76
N MET A 173 -4.31 -14.97 -1.97
CA MET A 173 -5.25 -14.31 -2.89
C MET A 173 -6.17 -15.38 -3.48
N PRO A 174 -7.50 -15.30 -3.29
CA PRO A 174 -8.41 -16.31 -3.84
C PRO A 174 -8.27 -16.53 -5.34
N VAL A 175 -8.07 -15.45 -6.11
CA VAL A 175 -7.92 -15.50 -7.58
C VAL A 175 -6.75 -16.38 -8.02
N SER A 176 -5.71 -16.54 -7.18
CA SER A 176 -4.53 -17.36 -7.49
C SER A 176 -4.84 -18.85 -7.69
N ALA A 177 -6.03 -19.29 -7.29
CA ALA A 177 -6.51 -20.65 -7.53
C ALA A 177 -6.84 -20.91 -9.00
N ILE A 178 -7.16 -19.86 -9.77
CA ILE A 178 -7.61 -19.96 -11.16
C ILE A 178 -6.84 -19.07 -12.14
N ASP A 179 -6.00 -18.16 -11.64
CA ASP A 179 -5.22 -17.22 -12.42
C ASP A 179 -3.75 -17.23 -11.92
N PRO A 180 -2.75 -17.41 -12.79
CA PRO A 180 -1.35 -17.34 -12.39
C PRO A 180 -0.90 -15.92 -12.00
N LEU A 181 -1.73 -14.89 -12.18
CA LEU A 181 -1.41 -13.48 -11.90
C LEU A 181 -0.16 -13.01 -12.64
N ASP A 182 -0.02 -13.45 -13.89
CA ASP A 182 1.11 -13.08 -14.73
C ASP A 182 0.99 -11.61 -15.17
N SER A 183 2.10 -10.90 -15.13
CA SER A 183 2.19 -9.53 -15.64
C SER A 183 2.44 -9.54 -17.14
N PRO A 184 1.85 -8.63 -17.92
CA PRO A 184 2.13 -8.51 -19.35
C PRO A 184 3.60 -8.15 -19.64
N TYR A 185 4.35 -7.70 -18.63
CA TYR A 185 5.78 -7.42 -18.73
C TYR A 185 6.67 -8.65 -18.49
N GLY A 186 6.12 -9.77 -18.01
CA GLY A 186 6.92 -10.96 -17.63
C GLY A 186 8.04 -10.61 -16.64
N ALA A 187 9.28 -10.91 -17.02
CA ALA A 187 10.49 -10.55 -16.27
C ALA A 187 11.05 -9.16 -16.64
N GLY A 188 10.42 -8.44 -17.56
CA GLY A 188 10.82 -7.12 -18.01
C GLY A 188 10.26 -5.99 -17.14
N MET A 189 10.71 -4.78 -17.44
CA MET A 189 10.26 -3.55 -16.81
C MET A 189 9.94 -2.51 -17.89
N PRO A 190 8.95 -1.63 -17.66
CA PRO A 190 8.73 -0.50 -18.53
C PRO A 190 9.94 0.45 -18.52
N ALA A 191 10.21 1.06 -19.68
CA ALA A 191 11.29 2.03 -19.80
C ALA A 191 10.99 3.28 -18.97
N ARG A 192 11.96 3.70 -18.16
CA ARG A 192 11.84 4.90 -17.33
C ARG A 192 11.89 6.17 -18.19
N ARG A 193 11.04 7.13 -17.86
CA ARG A 193 10.86 8.44 -18.48
C ARG A 193 11.04 9.53 -17.43
N THR A 194 11.16 10.77 -17.90
CA THR A 194 11.23 11.97 -17.05
C THR A 194 10.10 12.93 -17.43
N PRO A 195 8.83 12.58 -17.14
CA PRO A 195 7.71 13.47 -17.44
C PRO A 195 7.79 14.71 -16.56
N SER A 196 7.24 15.82 -17.04
CA SER A 196 7.11 17.04 -16.23
C SER A 196 5.64 17.32 -15.98
N SER A 197 5.18 17.21 -14.75
CA SER A 197 3.79 17.57 -14.42
C SER A 197 3.64 19.07 -14.05
N LEU A 198 4.72 19.86 -14.15
CA LEU A 198 4.70 21.29 -13.88
C LEU A 198 3.72 22.01 -14.83
N GLY A 199 2.80 22.77 -14.27
CA GLY A 199 1.71 23.45 -14.98
C GLY A 199 0.64 22.52 -15.54
N ARG A 200 0.67 21.22 -15.24
CA ARG A 200 -0.15 20.19 -15.90
C ARG A 200 -0.82 19.26 -14.90
N ARG A 201 -1.85 18.53 -15.34
CA ARG A 201 -2.42 17.38 -14.63
C ARG A 201 -2.22 16.15 -15.49
N LEU A 202 -1.27 15.32 -15.11
CA LEU A 202 -0.96 14.07 -15.81
C LEU A 202 -1.73 12.92 -15.18
N ARG A 203 -2.27 12.03 -16.01
CA ARG A 203 -2.84 10.75 -15.60
C ARG A 203 -2.01 9.61 -16.15
N VAL A 204 -1.69 8.68 -15.26
CA VAL A 204 -1.12 7.36 -15.55
C VAL A 204 -2.15 6.29 -15.20
N THR A 205 -2.17 5.19 -15.95
CA THR A 205 -3.00 4.02 -15.67
C THR A 205 -2.16 2.84 -15.22
N SER A 206 -2.66 2.08 -14.23
CA SER A 206 -2.02 0.83 -13.80
C SER A 206 -1.98 -0.21 -14.91
N SER A 207 -0.90 -0.99 -14.95
CA SER A 207 -0.84 -2.22 -15.75
C SER A 207 -1.61 -3.36 -15.08
N HIS A 208 -2.13 -4.30 -15.88
CA HIS A 208 -2.72 -5.54 -15.39
C HIS A 208 -1.71 -6.34 -14.54
N ASN A 209 -2.17 -6.88 -13.41
CA ASN A 209 -1.40 -7.63 -12.40
C ASN A 209 -0.15 -6.93 -11.86
N MET A 210 -0.07 -5.60 -12.01
CA MET A 210 0.84 -4.77 -11.21
C MET A 210 0.47 -4.94 -9.73
N ILE A 211 1.46 -5.03 -8.85
CA ILE A 211 1.23 -5.26 -7.42
C ILE A 211 1.35 -3.96 -6.65
N ALA A 212 0.37 -3.67 -5.82
CA ALA A 212 0.49 -2.69 -4.76
C ALA A 212 0.61 -3.41 -3.42
N ILE A 213 1.52 -2.98 -2.56
CA ILE A 213 1.69 -3.49 -1.21
C ILE A 213 1.74 -2.33 -0.22
N ARG A 214 1.15 -2.51 0.96
CA ARG A 214 1.44 -1.73 2.16
C ARG A 214 1.83 -2.69 3.27
N SER A 215 3.09 -2.63 3.71
CA SER A 215 3.66 -3.51 4.73
C SER A 215 4.10 -2.70 5.94
N GLY A 216 3.47 -2.94 7.10
CA GLY A 216 3.61 -2.10 8.29
C GLY A 216 4.20 -2.78 9.51
N GLN A 217 4.68 -1.95 10.42
CA GLN A 217 5.23 -2.30 11.72
C GLN A 217 4.61 -1.36 12.75
N TYR A 218 4.11 -1.92 13.85
CA TYR A 218 3.49 -1.20 14.95
C TYR A 218 4.10 -1.69 16.26
N TRP A 219 4.65 -0.76 17.03
CA TRP A 219 5.31 -1.05 18.31
C TRP A 219 4.87 -0.10 19.43
N GLU A 220 3.77 0.63 19.22
CA GLU A 220 3.18 1.43 20.29
C GLU A 220 2.73 0.51 21.43
N GLY A 221 3.15 0.85 22.66
CA GLY A 221 2.89 0.05 23.84
C GLY A 221 3.80 -1.18 24.03
N ALA A 222 4.74 -1.46 23.12
CA ALA A 222 5.74 -2.50 23.34
C ALA A 222 6.68 -2.14 24.50
N GLY A 223 7.10 -3.13 25.29
CA GLY A 223 8.06 -2.93 26.36
C GLY A 223 9.42 -2.44 25.86
N ASN A 224 10.26 -1.93 26.78
CA ASN A 224 11.57 -1.35 26.44
C ASN A 224 12.46 -2.30 25.63
N GLU A 225 12.46 -3.59 25.95
CA GLU A 225 13.25 -4.61 25.26
C GLU A 225 12.84 -4.75 23.79
N GLN A 226 11.54 -4.94 23.51
CA GLN A 226 11.04 -5.12 22.14
C GLN A 226 11.08 -3.81 21.35
N THR A 227 10.93 -2.67 22.01
CA THR A 227 11.12 -1.36 21.39
C THR A 227 12.58 -1.15 20.98
N ALA A 228 13.53 -1.50 21.84
CA ALA A 228 14.96 -1.46 21.51
C ALA A 228 15.29 -2.44 20.37
N ASP A 229 14.79 -3.68 20.41
CA ASP A 229 14.98 -4.63 19.31
C ASP A 229 14.43 -4.11 17.98
N TYR A 230 13.25 -3.46 18.01
CA TYR A 230 12.70 -2.84 16.82
C TYR A 230 13.66 -1.79 16.23
N HIS A 231 14.12 -0.84 17.04
CA HIS A 231 14.95 0.27 16.57
C HIS A 231 16.38 -0.15 16.20
N ASP A 232 17.00 -1.00 17.02
CA ASP A 232 18.42 -1.33 16.88
C ASP A 232 18.65 -2.49 15.93
N ASN A 233 17.69 -3.41 15.80
CA ASN A 233 17.87 -4.63 15.03
C ASN A 233 16.92 -4.75 13.84
N LEU A 234 15.62 -4.51 13.98
CA LEU A 234 14.66 -4.76 12.89
C LEU A 234 14.60 -3.62 11.87
N GLN A 235 14.45 -2.37 12.34
CA GLN A 235 14.32 -1.20 11.49
C GLN A 235 15.52 -1.01 10.54
N PRO A 236 16.79 -1.19 10.97
CA PRO A 236 17.93 -1.07 10.07
C PRO A 236 17.94 -2.14 8.98
N LYS A 237 17.55 -3.39 9.30
CA LYS A 237 17.40 -4.48 8.32
C LYS A 237 16.30 -4.13 7.30
N LEU A 238 15.17 -3.60 7.77
CA LEU A 238 14.08 -3.13 6.92
C LEU A 238 14.58 -2.04 5.96
N MET A 239 15.24 -1.00 6.47
CA MET A 239 15.74 0.12 5.66
C MET A 239 16.80 -0.31 4.64
N ARG A 240 17.69 -1.25 4.99
CA ARG A 240 18.62 -1.87 4.02
C ARG A 240 17.87 -2.58 2.90
N GLY A 241 16.81 -3.31 3.24
CA GLY A 241 15.92 -3.94 2.24
C GLY A 241 15.26 -2.93 1.32
N MET A 242 14.70 -1.85 1.88
CA MET A 242 14.05 -0.80 1.10
C MET A 242 15.04 -0.08 0.17
N GLY A 243 16.23 0.25 0.68
CA GLY A 243 17.30 0.84 -0.13
C GLY A 243 17.72 -0.06 -1.29
N HIS A 244 17.81 -1.37 -1.07
CA HIS A 244 18.11 -2.32 -2.15
C HIS A 244 17.01 -2.34 -3.23
N LEU A 245 15.73 -2.34 -2.85
CA LEU A 245 14.60 -2.30 -3.79
C LEU A 245 14.64 -1.06 -4.68
N VAL A 246 14.86 0.12 -4.08
CA VAL A 246 14.96 1.41 -4.80
C VAL A 246 16.19 1.46 -5.70
N ALA A 247 17.33 0.92 -5.25
CA ALA A 247 18.57 0.94 -6.03
C ALA A 247 18.57 -0.06 -7.20
N ASN A 248 17.75 -1.11 -7.15
CA ASN A 248 17.73 -2.20 -8.14
C ASN A 248 16.32 -2.39 -8.74
N PRO A 249 15.70 -1.35 -9.31
CA PRO A 249 14.30 -1.41 -9.73
C PRO A 249 14.07 -2.42 -10.87
N VAL A 250 15.05 -2.60 -11.75
CA VAL A 250 14.95 -3.55 -12.87
C VAL A 250 14.94 -5.00 -12.38
N GLU A 251 15.84 -5.34 -11.46
CA GLU A 251 15.94 -6.69 -10.89
C GLU A 251 14.74 -7.03 -10.01
N THR A 252 14.32 -6.07 -9.18
CA THR A 252 13.30 -6.26 -8.15
C THR A 252 11.89 -5.96 -8.63
N GLY A 253 11.73 -5.48 -9.87
CA GLY A 253 10.45 -5.03 -10.42
C GLY A 253 9.87 -3.80 -9.71
N THR A 254 10.65 -3.08 -8.90
CA THR A 254 10.17 -1.96 -8.08
C THR A 254 9.92 -0.74 -8.96
N LEU A 255 8.68 -0.26 -8.98
CA LEU A 255 8.27 0.96 -9.68
C LEU A 255 8.35 2.16 -8.73
N SER A 256 7.76 2.04 -7.55
CA SER A 256 7.77 3.08 -6.52
C SER A 256 7.79 2.44 -5.14
N LEU A 257 8.44 3.10 -4.18
CA LEU A 257 8.53 2.61 -2.81
C LEU A 257 8.63 3.81 -1.85
N ARG A 258 7.73 3.88 -0.88
CA ARG A 258 7.63 4.97 0.10
C ARG A 258 7.64 4.39 1.51
N VAL A 259 8.60 4.82 2.33
CA VAL A 259 8.59 4.55 3.77
C VAL A 259 7.79 5.67 4.43
N MET A 260 6.63 5.33 4.98
CA MET A 260 5.68 6.28 5.53
C MET A 260 5.57 6.10 7.04
N THR A 261 5.43 7.22 7.75
CA THR A 261 5.15 7.26 9.18
C THR A 261 3.70 7.66 9.39
N ASN A 262 2.95 6.88 10.14
CA ASN A 262 1.58 7.22 10.53
C ASN A 262 1.58 8.38 11.53
N LEU A 263 0.61 9.27 11.42
CA LEU A 263 0.47 10.44 12.29
C LEU A 263 -0.76 10.32 13.20
N ASP A 264 -0.70 10.95 14.36
CA ASP A 264 -1.88 11.27 15.17
C ASP A 264 -2.61 12.52 14.61
N PRO A 265 -3.81 12.88 15.12
CA PRO A 265 -4.55 14.05 14.65
C PRO A 265 -3.78 15.38 14.79
N GLU A 266 -2.83 15.47 15.72
CA GLU A 266 -1.98 16.62 16.00
C GLU A 266 -0.72 16.68 15.12
N GLY A 267 -0.46 15.64 14.33
CA GLY A 267 0.65 15.57 13.38
C GLY A 267 1.95 15.01 13.95
N THR A 268 1.88 14.45 15.16
CA THR A 268 2.99 13.73 15.80
C THR A 268 3.15 12.36 15.15
N ALA A 269 4.39 11.96 14.96
CA ALA A 269 4.71 10.60 14.50
C ALA A 269 4.26 9.58 15.55
N ARG A 270 3.43 8.62 15.13
CA ARG A 270 3.10 7.44 15.92
C ARG A 270 4.25 6.44 15.85
N LYS A 271 4.31 5.50 16.79
CA LYS A 271 5.21 4.32 16.72
C LYS A 271 4.67 3.29 15.72
N GLU A 272 4.54 3.75 14.48
CA GLU A 272 3.93 3.04 13.39
C GLU A 272 4.47 3.53 12.04
N THR A 273 5.07 2.61 11.30
CA THR A 273 5.55 2.85 9.94
C THR A 273 4.96 1.85 8.99
N SER A 274 4.81 2.23 7.73
CA SER A 274 4.48 1.31 6.66
C SER A 274 5.25 1.64 5.39
N VAL A 275 5.66 0.61 4.67
CA VAL A 275 6.22 0.72 3.34
C VAL A 275 5.08 0.54 2.36
N HIS A 276 4.78 1.56 1.57
CA HIS A 276 3.87 1.45 0.44
C HIS A 276 4.66 1.38 -0.87
N GLY A 277 4.45 0.34 -1.67
CA GLY A 277 5.18 0.14 -2.90
C GLY A 277 4.34 -0.40 -4.04
N TYR A 278 4.77 -0.07 -5.25
CA TYR A 278 4.28 -0.63 -6.50
C TYR A 278 5.38 -1.48 -7.15
N PHE A 279 5.01 -2.68 -7.57
CA PHE A 279 5.87 -3.62 -8.27
C PHE A 279 5.22 -4.03 -9.58
N ILE A 280 6.00 -4.23 -10.64
CA ILE A 280 5.47 -4.57 -11.96
C ILE A 280 4.77 -5.94 -12.00
N SER A 281 5.12 -6.86 -11.08
CA SER A 281 4.50 -8.17 -10.95
C SER A 281 4.69 -8.79 -9.57
N LEU A 282 3.83 -9.75 -9.23
CA LEU A 282 3.96 -10.54 -8.01
C LEU A 282 5.21 -11.42 -8.03
N GLU A 283 5.60 -11.91 -9.22
CA GLU A 283 6.79 -12.74 -9.37
C GLU A 283 8.07 -12.00 -8.97
N HIS A 284 8.21 -10.72 -9.36
CA HIS A 284 9.36 -9.91 -8.97
C HIS A 284 9.43 -9.72 -7.45
N LEU A 285 8.29 -9.40 -6.82
CA LEU A 285 8.19 -9.26 -5.37
C LEU A 285 8.52 -10.59 -4.66
N GLU A 286 7.97 -11.70 -5.14
CA GLU A 286 8.24 -13.04 -4.59
C GLU A 286 9.71 -13.45 -4.74
N ARG A 287 10.34 -13.12 -5.88
CA ARG A 287 11.76 -13.41 -6.15
C ARG A 287 12.64 -12.69 -5.13
N TRP A 288 12.47 -11.37 -4.99
CA TRP A 288 13.20 -10.60 -3.98
C TRP A 288 12.98 -11.17 -2.57
N ALA A 289 11.72 -11.43 -2.20
CA ALA A 289 11.39 -11.95 -0.87
C ALA A 289 12.02 -13.33 -0.59
N LYS A 290 12.09 -14.20 -1.61
CA LYS A 290 12.59 -15.57 -1.48
C LYS A 290 14.11 -15.69 -1.48
N SER A 291 14.81 -14.88 -2.26
CA SER A 291 16.23 -15.12 -2.52
C SER A 291 17.17 -14.01 -2.06
N HIS A 292 16.69 -12.77 -1.89
CA HIS A 292 17.59 -11.67 -1.59
C HIS A 292 17.93 -11.60 -0.09
N GLU A 293 19.21 -11.49 0.23
CA GLU A 293 19.72 -11.48 1.61
C GLU A 293 19.02 -10.43 2.49
N THR A 294 18.69 -9.26 1.94
CA THR A 294 18.06 -8.17 2.69
C THR A 294 16.68 -8.54 3.20
N HIS A 295 15.86 -9.25 2.41
CA HIS A 295 14.58 -9.76 2.90
C HIS A 295 14.78 -10.98 3.81
N LEU A 296 15.72 -11.87 3.49
CA LEU A 296 16.00 -13.04 4.32
C LEU A 296 16.45 -12.66 5.73
N ASP A 297 17.19 -11.57 5.90
CA ASP A 297 17.59 -11.05 7.21
C ASP A 297 16.39 -10.54 8.02
N ILE A 298 15.46 -9.83 7.39
CA ILE A 298 14.18 -9.40 8.01
C ILE A 298 13.37 -10.64 8.41
N TYR A 299 13.25 -11.61 7.52
CA TYR A 299 12.49 -12.85 7.74
C TYR A 299 13.07 -13.68 8.88
N ARG A 300 14.40 -13.88 8.92
CA ARG A 300 15.11 -14.58 9.99
C ARG A 300 14.93 -13.87 11.33
N HIS A 301 15.03 -12.54 11.36
CA HIS A 301 14.77 -11.74 12.56
C HIS A 301 13.34 -11.96 13.07
N ALA A 302 12.35 -11.89 12.18
CA ALA A 302 10.96 -12.11 12.53
C ALA A 302 10.71 -13.51 13.12
N ILE A 303 11.33 -14.55 12.55
CA ILE A 303 11.26 -15.92 13.09
C ILE A 303 11.93 -16.00 14.48
N ALA A 304 13.11 -15.42 14.64
CA ALA A 304 13.85 -15.44 15.90
C ALA A 304 13.02 -14.78 17.02
N MET A 305 12.45 -13.59 16.77
CA MET A 305 11.62 -12.88 17.73
C MET A 305 10.30 -13.59 18.03
N ASN A 306 9.69 -14.24 17.03
CA ASN A 306 8.51 -15.08 17.27
C ASN A 306 8.84 -16.27 18.20
N ARG A 307 9.99 -16.91 18.03
CA ARG A 307 10.41 -18.02 18.90
C ARG A 307 10.74 -17.55 20.32
N LEU A 308 11.37 -16.38 20.43
CA LEU A 308 11.78 -15.79 21.70
C LEU A 308 10.58 -15.35 22.54
N HIS A 309 9.69 -14.53 21.97
CA HIS A 309 8.60 -13.90 22.72
C HIS A 309 7.28 -14.69 22.66
N LYS A 310 7.05 -15.52 21.63
CA LYS A 310 5.81 -16.29 21.43
C LYS A 310 4.56 -15.41 21.61
N GLU A 311 3.63 -15.81 22.47
CA GLU A 311 2.43 -15.05 22.85
C GLU A 311 2.70 -13.69 23.51
N LYS A 312 3.93 -13.43 23.98
CA LYS A 312 4.36 -12.15 24.56
C LYS A 312 4.94 -11.17 23.53
N ARG A 313 4.87 -11.50 22.24
CA ARG A 313 5.34 -10.57 21.18
C ARG A 313 4.38 -9.39 21.09
N GLU A 314 4.91 -8.19 21.30
CA GLU A 314 4.15 -6.93 21.34
C GLU A 314 4.31 -6.14 20.04
N VAL A 315 5.44 -6.30 19.33
CA VAL A 315 5.63 -5.68 18.02
C VAL A 315 4.79 -6.41 16.98
N ILE A 316 3.85 -5.69 16.37
CA ILE A 316 2.93 -6.20 15.37
C ILE A 316 3.45 -5.85 13.96
N THR A 317 3.46 -6.85 13.10
CA THR A 317 3.78 -6.72 11.67
C THR A 317 2.58 -7.14 10.85
N TRP A 318 2.31 -6.42 9.78
CA TRP A 318 1.17 -6.71 8.91
C TRP A 318 1.46 -6.30 7.48
N HIS A 319 0.70 -6.83 6.53
CA HIS A 319 0.63 -6.27 5.19
C HIS A 319 -0.74 -6.44 4.55
N GLU A 320 -0.99 -5.60 3.55
CA GLU A 320 -2.05 -5.75 2.54
C GLU A 320 -1.40 -5.71 1.16
N VAL A 321 -1.74 -6.68 0.30
CA VAL A 321 -1.21 -6.81 -1.07
C VAL A 321 -2.37 -6.91 -2.03
N PHE A 322 -2.28 -6.19 -3.15
CA PHE A 322 -3.31 -6.09 -4.17
C PHE A 322 -2.71 -6.41 -5.54
N ALA A 323 -3.32 -7.33 -6.27
CA ALA A 323 -3.06 -7.54 -7.69
C ALA A 323 -4.00 -6.65 -8.51
N LEU A 324 -3.46 -5.57 -9.06
CA LEU A 324 -4.24 -4.54 -9.72
C LEU A 324 -4.81 -5.02 -11.06
N LEU A 325 -6.00 -4.53 -11.38
CA LEU A 325 -6.51 -4.58 -12.74
C LEU A 325 -5.92 -3.42 -13.54
N GLU A 326 -5.96 -3.56 -14.86
CA GLU A 326 -5.62 -2.46 -15.76
C GLU A 326 -6.61 -1.31 -15.59
N GLY A 327 -6.11 -0.08 -15.71
CA GLY A 327 -6.96 1.11 -15.78
C GLY A 327 -7.25 1.81 -14.46
N ALA A 328 -6.65 1.40 -13.32
CA ALA A 328 -6.71 2.21 -12.11
C ALA A 328 -5.95 3.53 -12.34
N HIS A 329 -6.54 4.65 -11.92
CA HIS A 329 -6.06 5.99 -12.26
C HIS A 329 -5.09 6.54 -11.21
N MET A 330 -4.01 7.14 -11.71
CA MET A 330 -2.96 7.78 -10.93
C MET A 330 -2.77 9.20 -11.47
N ASP A 331 -3.29 10.20 -10.75
CA ASP A 331 -3.26 11.60 -11.17
C ASP A 331 -2.14 12.36 -10.46
N TYR A 332 -1.40 13.17 -11.19
CA TYR A 332 -0.28 13.97 -10.68
C TYR A 332 -0.35 15.40 -11.22
N VAL A 333 -0.23 16.39 -10.34
CA VAL A 333 -0.25 17.82 -10.66
C VAL A 333 0.99 18.44 -10.02
N ASN A 334 1.85 19.12 -10.78
CA ASN A 334 3.04 19.80 -10.25
C ASN A 334 3.98 18.95 -9.38
N CYS A 335 3.90 17.62 -9.47
CA CYS A 335 4.81 16.68 -8.84
C CYS A 335 6.16 16.62 -9.56
N HIS A 336 7.22 16.31 -8.82
CA HIS A 336 8.53 16.07 -9.43
C HIS A 336 8.49 14.82 -10.34
N PRO A 337 9.38 14.72 -11.35
CA PRO A 337 9.30 13.68 -12.37
C PRO A 337 9.37 12.23 -11.86
N ALA A 338 9.89 12.01 -10.65
CA ALA A 338 10.08 10.70 -10.05
C ALA A 338 8.89 10.25 -9.15
N THR A 339 7.87 11.10 -8.97
CA THR A 339 6.76 10.79 -8.07
C THR A 339 5.93 9.61 -8.57
N GLY A 340 5.84 8.56 -7.75
CA GLY A 340 4.93 7.44 -7.96
C GLY A 340 5.20 6.69 -9.27
N LEU A 341 4.15 6.56 -10.08
CA LEU A 341 4.17 5.82 -11.35
C LEU A 341 4.43 6.70 -12.58
N LEU A 342 4.56 8.02 -12.40
CA LEU A 342 4.91 8.95 -13.48
C LEU A 342 6.06 8.47 -14.38
N PRO A 343 7.19 7.95 -13.85
CA PRO A 343 8.32 7.59 -14.70
C PRO A 343 8.08 6.40 -15.61
N TYR A 344 7.09 5.55 -15.36
CA TYR A 344 7.07 4.19 -15.91
C TYR A 344 6.02 3.97 -16.98
N PHE A 345 4.96 4.77 -16.99
CA PHE A 345 3.85 4.56 -17.92
C PHE A 345 3.56 5.84 -18.71
N GLU A 346 2.78 5.68 -19.77
CA GLU A 346 2.34 6.82 -20.56
C GLU A 346 1.48 7.75 -19.71
N ALA A 347 1.85 9.03 -19.71
CA ALA A 347 1.19 10.07 -18.95
C ALA A 347 0.36 10.93 -19.90
N VAL A 348 -0.97 10.88 -19.75
CA VAL A 348 -1.90 11.69 -20.54
C VAL A 348 -2.14 13.01 -19.81
N ASP A 349 -1.93 14.15 -20.49
CA ASP A 349 -2.34 15.44 -19.96
C ASP A 349 -3.86 15.57 -20.06
N LEU A 350 -4.52 15.72 -18.92
CA LEU A 350 -5.98 15.79 -18.86
C LEU A 350 -6.54 17.15 -19.30
N GLY A 351 -5.70 18.11 -19.73
CA GLY A 351 -6.11 19.43 -20.21
C GLY A 351 -6.81 20.27 -19.13
N PRO A 352 -6.96 21.60 -19.27
CA PRO A 352 -7.94 22.30 -18.45
C PRO A 352 -9.27 21.56 -18.65
N ALA A 353 -9.99 21.23 -17.56
CA ALA A 353 -11.22 20.45 -17.68
C ALA A 353 -12.08 21.03 -18.83
N ASP A 354 -12.55 20.17 -19.75
CA ASP A 354 -13.56 20.58 -20.72
C ASP A 354 -14.70 21.28 -19.96
N ALA A 355 -15.14 22.40 -20.51
CA ALA A 355 -16.03 23.41 -19.93
C ALA A 355 -17.29 22.87 -19.25
#